data_AF-A0A9E6ADX3-F1
#
_entry.id   AF-A0A9E6ADX3-F1
#
_cell.length_a   1.000
_cell.length_b   1.000
_cell.length_c   1.000
_cell.angle_alpha   90.00
_cell.angle_beta   90.00
_cell.angle_gamma   90.00
#
_symmetry.space_group_name_H-M   'P 1'
#
loop_
_entity.id
_entity.type
_entity.pdbx_description
1 polymer ?
#
loop_
_entity_poly.entity_id
_entity_poly.type
_entity_poly.pdbx_seq_one_letter_code
_entity_poly.pdbx_strand_id
1 'polypeptide(L)'
;IAIFTEAKKNGQFRAFWKSFSESVELMASGEVVIQSMWSPAITAVRSQGIPCVYQPLKEGYRSWGGGIGLSASLSGMELDAAYEYINWYLSGWVGGFLMRQGYYSAVPETSKEFMSENEWGYWFEGKESTGDITSPFGDKLAGSGEVRDGGSFYDRMGAVACWNSVMDENQYMVRKWNEFIAA
;
A
#
# COMPACT_ATOMS: atom_id res chain seq x y z
N ILE A 1 20.94 11.29 11.93
CA ILE A 1 19.81 12.05 12.54
C ILE A 1 19.91 13.55 12.29
N ALA A 2 21.10 14.17 12.33
CA ALA A 2 21.28 15.62 12.22
C ALA A 2 20.56 16.26 11.02
N ILE A 3 20.67 15.66 9.83
CA ILE A 3 19.98 16.13 8.62
C ILE A 3 18.46 16.22 8.83
N PHE A 4 17.83 15.20 9.43
CA PHE A 4 16.40 15.22 9.72
C PHE A 4 16.03 16.26 10.78
N THR A 5 16.82 16.35 11.86
CA THR A 5 16.59 17.36 12.91
C THR A 5 16.68 18.78 12.37
N GLU A 6 17.66 19.06 11.50
CA GLU A 6 17.80 20.35 10.82
C GLU A 6 16.59 20.64 9.93
N ALA A 7 16.20 19.69 9.08
CA ALA A 7 15.02 19.80 8.24
C ALA A 7 13.73 20.08 9.06
N LYS A 8 13.56 19.43 10.21
CA LYS A 8 12.43 19.67 11.12
C LYS A 8 12.47 21.07 11.72
N LYS A 9 13.62 21.53 12.20
CA LYS A 9 13.79 22.91 12.70
C LYS A 9 13.56 23.96 11.62
N ASN A 10 13.86 23.63 10.37
CA ASN A 10 13.59 24.47 9.20
C ASN A 10 12.14 24.37 8.70
N GLY A 11 11.24 23.68 9.43
CA GLY A 11 9.81 23.62 9.13
C GLY A 11 9.42 22.64 8.02
N GLN A 12 10.31 21.75 7.58
CA GLN A 12 10.00 20.78 6.51
C GLN A 12 9.12 19.61 6.96
N PHE A 13 8.92 19.42 8.27
CA PHE A 13 8.06 18.37 8.83
C PHE A 13 6.84 18.99 9.51
N ARG A 14 5.65 18.74 8.96
CA ARG A 14 4.38 19.20 9.53
C ARG A 14 3.88 18.32 10.68
N ALA A 15 3.93 17.00 10.50
CA ALA A 15 3.35 16.00 11.40
C ALA A 15 3.96 14.60 11.15
N PHE A 16 3.75 13.69 12.11
CA PHE A 16 4.07 12.27 11.99
C PHE A 16 2.79 11.47 12.28
N TRP A 17 2.11 11.02 11.22
CA TRP A 17 0.88 10.26 11.36
C TRP A 17 1.12 8.86 11.91
N LYS A 18 0.13 8.35 12.65
CA LYS A 18 0.12 7.01 13.27
C LYS A 18 -1.01 6.13 12.76
N SER A 19 -1.99 6.72 12.09
CA SER A 19 -3.15 6.02 11.55
C SER A 19 -3.35 6.32 10.07
N PHE A 20 -4.10 5.45 9.40
CA PHE A 20 -4.55 5.67 8.03
C PHE A 20 -5.30 7.00 7.88
N SER A 21 -6.27 7.24 8.76
CA SER A 21 -7.13 8.44 8.71
C SER A 21 -6.31 9.72 8.86
N GLU A 22 -5.37 9.76 9.81
CA GLU A 22 -4.47 10.92 9.97
C GLU A 22 -3.66 11.20 8.70
N SER A 23 -3.17 10.15 8.01
CA SER A 23 -2.44 10.34 6.75
C SER A 23 -3.31 10.94 5.65
N VAL A 24 -4.58 10.53 5.56
CA VAL A 24 -5.55 11.06 4.60
C VAL A 24 -5.91 12.51 4.94
N GLU A 25 -6.19 12.82 6.20
CA GLU A 25 -6.56 14.16 6.67
C GLU A 25 -5.45 15.18 6.43
N LEU A 26 -4.18 14.83 6.69
CA LEU A 26 -3.05 15.71 6.44
C LEU A 26 -2.92 16.10 4.96
N MET A 27 -3.16 15.15 4.04
CA MET A 27 -3.14 15.43 2.60
C MET A 27 -4.37 16.23 2.17
N ALA A 28 -5.56 15.80 2.60
CA ALA A 28 -6.83 16.37 2.18
C ALA A 28 -7.02 17.82 2.67
N SER A 29 -6.52 18.14 3.86
CA SER A 29 -6.52 19.51 4.41
C SER A 29 -5.54 20.46 3.71
N GLY A 30 -4.59 19.93 2.93
CA GLY A 30 -3.48 20.70 2.37
C GLY A 30 -2.41 21.11 3.38
N GLU A 31 -2.43 20.56 4.60
CA GLU A 31 -1.39 20.79 5.61
C GLU A 31 -0.03 20.23 5.17
N VAL A 32 -0.03 19.23 4.28
CA VAL A 32 1.17 18.73 3.60
C VAL A 32 0.93 18.63 2.10
N VAL A 33 1.99 18.84 1.32
CA VAL A 33 1.98 18.67 -0.16
C VAL A 33 2.65 17.36 -0.59
N ILE A 34 3.51 16.78 0.27
CA ILE A 34 4.22 15.52 0.03
C ILE A 34 4.29 14.76 1.35
N GLN A 35 3.94 13.48 1.33
CA GLN A 35 4.16 12.57 2.45
C GLN A 35 4.17 11.10 1.98
N SER A 36 4.67 10.21 2.82
CA SER A 36 4.46 8.77 2.65
C SER A 36 3.05 8.41 3.12
N MET A 37 2.33 7.60 2.33
CA MET A 37 1.01 7.06 2.68
C MET A 37 0.89 5.61 2.21
N TRP A 38 -0.03 4.85 2.82
CA TRP A 38 -0.39 3.52 2.32
C TRP A 38 -1.22 3.61 1.05
N SER A 39 -1.08 2.62 0.15
CA SER A 39 -1.71 2.58 -1.18
C SER A 39 -3.20 3.02 -1.24
N PRO A 40 -4.11 2.61 -0.33
CA PRO A 40 -5.51 3.04 -0.42
C PRO A 40 -5.76 4.50 0.02
N ALA A 41 -4.78 5.19 0.61
CA ALA A 41 -4.98 6.55 1.12
C ALA A 41 -5.20 7.54 -0.03
N ILE A 42 -4.50 7.37 -1.16
CA ILE A 42 -4.70 8.22 -2.33
C ILE A 42 -6.12 8.14 -2.86
N THR A 43 -6.69 6.93 -2.84
CA THR A 43 -8.06 6.65 -3.26
C THR A 43 -9.03 7.42 -2.37
N ALA A 44 -8.80 7.43 -1.05
CA ALA A 44 -9.62 8.17 -0.10
C ALA A 44 -9.49 9.70 -0.25
N VAL A 45 -8.33 10.22 -0.67
CA VAL A 45 -8.14 11.65 -0.98
C VAL A 45 -8.83 12.00 -2.30
N ARG A 46 -8.65 11.19 -3.35
CA ARG A 46 -9.24 11.41 -4.68
C ARG A 46 -10.77 11.32 -4.66
N SER A 47 -11.35 10.43 -3.85
CA SER A 47 -12.82 10.35 -3.70
C SER A 47 -13.44 11.60 -3.08
N GLN A 48 -12.65 12.46 -2.42
CA GLN A 48 -13.06 13.78 -1.94
C GLN A 48 -12.93 14.87 -3.02
N GLY A 49 -12.59 14.51 -4.26
CA GLY A 49 -12.39 15.45 -5.36
C GLY A 49 -11.04 16.17 -5.34
N ILE A 50 -10.10 15.71 -4.52
CA ILE A 50 -8.78 16.33 -4.35
C ILE A 50 -7.76 15.64 -5.27
N PRO A 51 -7.10 16.36 -6.19
CA PRO A 51 -6.04 15.79 -7.02
C PRO A 51 -4.88 15.28 -6.16
N CYS A 52 -4.54 14.01 -6.29
CA CYS A 52 -3.43 13.39 -5.58
C CYS A 52 -2.85 12.28 -6.46
N VAL A 53 -1.52 12.14 -6.47
CA VAL A 53 -0.78 11.17 -7.28
C VAL A 53 0.27 10.45 -6.43
N TYR A 54 0.48 9.16 -6.68
CA TYR A 54 1.68 8.48 -6.21
C TYR A 54 2.81 8.76 -7.17
N GLN A 55 3.76 9.59 -6.75
CA GLN A 55 4.95 9.90 -7.53
C GLN A 55 5.99 8.78 -7.41
N PRO A 56 6.35 8.07 -8.49
CA PRO A 56 7.53 7.22 -8.54
C PRO A 56 8.78 8.03 -8.24
N LEU A 57 9.59 7.59 -7.28
CA LEU A 57 10.86 8.21 -6.95
C LEU A 57 12.00 7.52 -7.70
N LYS A 58 13.02 8.30 -8.09
CA LYS A 58 14.20 7.77 -8.80
C LYS A 58 14.99 6.76 -7.96
N GLU A 59 14.92 6.88 -6.64
CA GLU A 59 15.58 6.01 -5.67
C GLU A 59 14.82 4.69 -5.45
N GLY A 60 13.61 4.54 -6.00
CA GLY A 60 12.74 3.39 -5.81
C GLY A 60 11.80 3.51 -4.61
N TYR A 61 11.06 2.43 -4.35
CA TYR A 61 9.98 2.39 -3.36
C TYR A 61 10.36 1.69 -2.07
N ARG A 62 9.71 2.10 -0.98
CA ARG A 62 9.56 1.26 0.21
C ARG A 62 8.34 0.36 0.02
N SER A 63 8.54 -0.95 0.09
CA SER A 63 7.48 -1.95 0.06
C SER A 63 7.38 -2.73 1.36
N TRP A 64 6.29 -3.45 1.53
CA TRP A 64 6.05 -4.36 2.64
C TRP A 64 5.29 -5.58 2.14
N GLY A 65 5.54 -6.71 2.78
CA GLY A 65 4.82 -7.96 2.55
C GLY A 65 4.27 -8.48 3.87
N GLY A 66 3.09 -9.06 3.82
CA GLY A 66 2.48 -9.78 4.93
C GLY A 66 2.19 -11.21 4.51
N GLY A 67 2.19 -12.13 5.47
CA GLY A 67 1.83 -13.52 5.27
C GLY A 67 1.06 -14.06 6.45
N ILE A 68 0.38 -15.19 6.25
CA ILE A 68 -0.31 -15.91 7.31
C ILE A 68 0.68 -16.92 7.88
N GLY A 69 1.04 -16.74 9.15
CA GLY A 69 1.85 -17.69 9.91
C GLY A 69 0.98 -18.57 10.80
N LEU A 70 1.27 -19.87 10.85
CA LEU A 70 0.61 -20.80 11.75
C LEU A 70 1.40 -20.92 13.06
N SER A 71 0.71 -20.91 14.20
CA SER A 71 1.36 -21.21 15.49
C SER A 71 1.80 -22.67 15.50
N ALA A 72 3.03 -22.93 15.96
CA ALA A 72 3.56 -24.28 16.11
C ALA A 72 2.80 -25.15 17.14
N SER A 73 1.94 -24.53 17.96
CA SER A 73 1.09 -25.22 18.93
C SER A 73 -0.21 -25.77 18.33
N LEU A 74 -0.57 -25.39 17.11
CA LEU A 74 -1.85 -25.79 16.51
C LEU A 74 -1.87 -27.30 16.27
N SER A 75 -2.97 -27.95 16.63
CA SER A 75 -3.16 -29.39 16.42
C SER A 75 -4.62 -29.80 16.25
N GLY A 76 -4.87 -30.92 15.57
CA GLY A 76 -6.24 -31.39 15.32
C GLY A 76 -7.10 -30.35 14.60
N MET A 77 -8.34 -30.16 15.05
CA MET A 77 -9.34 -29.34 14.35
C MET A 77 -8.94 -27.87 14.15
N GLU A 78 -8.18 -27.27 15.06
CA GLU A 78 -7.72 -25.88 14.91
C GLU A 78 -6.68 -25.74 13.79
N LEU A 79 -5.82 -26.74 13.61
CA LEU A 79 -4.84 -26.76 12.53
C LEU A 79 -5.55 -26.96 11.18
N ASP A 80 -6.51 -27.88 11.12
CA ASP A 80 -7.31 -28.13 9.92
C ASP A 80 -8.06 -26.85 9.48
N ALA A 81 -8.74 -26.20 10.42
CA ALA A 81 -9.45 -24.94 10.15
C ALA A 81 -8.50 -23.82 9.67
N ALA A 82 -7.28 -23.74 10.23
CA ALA A 82 -6.29 -22.77 9.80
C ALA A 82 -5.82 -23.02 8.35
N TYR A 83 -5.66 -24.28 7.94
CA TYR A 83 -5.36 -24.63 6.56
C TYR A 83 -6.54 -24.36 5.62
N GLU A 84 -7.77 -24.69 6.02
CA GLU A 84 -8.97 -24.34 5.23
C GLU A 84 -9.06 -22.84 5.01
N TYR A 85 -8.77 -22.03 6.02
CA TYR A 85 -8.73 -20.59 5.90
C TYR A 85 -7.66 -20.12 4.92
N ILE A 86 -6.43 -20.63 5.00
CA ILE A 86 -5.35 -20.28 4.06
C ILE A 86 -5.74 -20.66 2.62
N ASN A 87 -6.31 -21.86 2.43
CA ASN A 87 -6.76 -22.32 1.12
C ASN A 87 -7.84 -21.38 0.56
N TRP A 88 -8.84 -21.00 1.37
CA TRP A 88 -9.84 -20.02 0.97
C TRP A 88 -9.22 -18.65 0.67
N TYR A 89 -8.32 -18.17 1.52
CA TYR A 89 -7.67 -16.86 1.35
C TYR A 89 -6.88 -16.79 0.03
N LEU A 90 -6.21 -17.88 -0.36
CA LEU A 90 -5.43 -17.98 -1.58
C LEU A 90 -6.24 -18.43 -2.81
N SER A 91 -7.52 -18.79 -2.64
CA SER A 91 -8.41 -19.27 -3.71
C SER A 91 -8.69 -18.25 -4.82
N GLY A 92 -8.38 -16.97 -4.58
CA GLY A 92 -8.44 -15.90 -5.59
C GLY A 92 -9.37 -14.75 -5.22
N TRP A 93 -10.52 -15.02 -4.59
CA TRP A 93 -11.51 -13.99 -4.28
C TRP A 93 -10.92 -12.85 -3.44
N VAL A 94 -10.20 -13.19 -2.35
CA VAL A 94 -9.56 -12.20 -1.48
C VAL A 94 -8.48 -11.41 -2.23
N GLY A 95 -7.69 -12.09 -3.06
CA GLY A 95 -6.66 -11.44 -3.86
C GLY A 95 -7.23 -10.43 -4.85
N GLY A 96 -8.28 -10.79 -5.58
CA GLY A 96 -8.99 -9.88 -6.47
C GLY A 96 -9.68 -8.73 -5.72
N PHE A 97 -10.24 -8.99 -4.53
CA PHE A 97 -10.82 -7.98 -3.66
C PHE A 97 -9.75 -6.95 -3.23
N LEU A 98 -8.60 -7.40 -2.74
CA LEU A 98 -7.51 -6.52 -2.29
C LEU A 98 -6.85 -5.75 -3.45
N MET A 99 -6.82 -6.32 -4.65
CA MET A 99 -6.21 -5.66 -5.82
C MET A 99 -6.95 -4.41 -6.27
N ARG A 100 -8.27 -4.34 -6.05
CA ARG A 100 -9.07 -3.12 -6.22
C ARG A 100 -8.73 -1.98 -5.24
N GLN A 101 -7.81 -2.23 -4.30
CA GLN A 101 -7.23 -1.24 -3.39
C GLN A 101 -5.73 -1.00 -3.66
N GLY A 102 -5.20 -1.62 -4.72
CA GLY A 102 -3.82 -1.52 -5.14
C GLY A 102 -2.86 -2.51 -4.46
N TYR A 103 -3.34 -3.46 -3.66
CA TYR A 103 -2.53 -4.53 -3.07
C TYR A 103 -2.41 -5.75 -4.00
N TYR A 104 -1.38 -6.57 -3.80
CA TYR A 104 -1.15 -7.74 -4.65
C TYR A 104 -1.12 -9.01 -3.80
N SER A 105 -1.84 -10.04 -4.26
CA SER A 105 -1.76 -11.39 -3.71
C SER A 105 -0.43 -12.03 -4.07
N ALA A 106 0.06 -12.94 -3.22
CA ALA A 106 1.19 -13.81 -3.53
C ALA A 106 0.87 -14.84 -4.63
N VAL A 107 -0.42 -15.01 -4.96
CA VAL A 107 -0.91 -15.85 -6.08
C VAL A 107 -1.77 -14.97 -7.01
N PRO A 108 -1.16 -14.13 -7.86
CA PRO A 108 -1.90 -13.25 -8.77
C PRO A 108 -2.82 -14.00 -9.74
N GLU A 109 -2.47 -15.22 -10.12
CA GLU A 109 -3.13 -16.04 -11.12
C GLU A 109 -4.55 -16.41 -10.68
N THR A 110 -4.73 -16.84 -9.42
CA THR A 110 -6.07 -17.08 -8.86
C THR A 110 -6.83 -15.77 -8.66
N SER A 111 -6.13 -14.68 -8.34
CA SER A 111 -6.74 -13.36 -8.17
C SER A 111 -7.34 -12.84 -9.48
N LYS A 112 -6.66 -13.09 -10.60
CA LYS A 112 -7.08 -12.69 -11.95
C LYS A 112 -8.46 -13.25 -12.31
N GLU A 113 -8.80 -14.46 -11.86
CA GLU A 113 -10.09 -15.09 -12.13
C GLU A 113 -11.28 -14.34 -11.50
N PHE A 114 -11.01 -13.48 -10.50
CA PHE A 114 -12.00 -12.65 -9.80
C PHE A 114 -11.92 -11.17 -10.20
N MET A 115 -11.26 -10.88 -11.31
CA MET A 115 -11.10 -9.54 -11.86
C MET A 115 -11.58 -9.51 -13.31
N SER A 116 -12.27 -8.43 -13.68
CA SER A 116 -12.53 -8.16 -15.10
C SER A 116 -11.24 -7.84 -15.84
N GLU A 117 -11.26 -7.96 -17.17
CA GLU A 117 -10.10 -7.58 -18.01
C GLU A 117 -9.70 -6.11 -17.81
N ASN A 118 -10.67 -5.21 -17.62
CA ASN A 118 -10.42 -3.80 -17.34
C ASN A 118 -9.66 -3.62 -16.01
N GLU A 119 -10.14 -4.28 -14.94
CA GLU A 119 -9.51 -4.21 -13.63
C GLU A 119 -8.11 -4.83 -13.62
N TRP A 120 -7.95 -6.00 -14.23
CA TRP A 120 -6.64 -6.66 -14.33
C TRP A 120 -5.66 -5.83 -15.17
N GLY A 121 -6.13 -5.30 -16.30
CA GLY A 121 -5.37 -4.42 -17.17
C GLY A 121 -4.86 -3.19 -16.44
N TYR A 122 -5.74 -2.50 -15.71
CA TYR A 122 -5.38 -1.31 -14.95
C TYR A 122 -4.47 -1.62 -13.75
N TRP A 123 -4.85 -2.57 -12.90
CA TRP A 123 -4.16 -2.81 -11.63
C TRP A 123 -2.87 -3.61 -11.76
N PHE A 124 -2.85 -4.63 -12.63
CA PHE A 124 -1.71 -5.54 -12.75
C PHE A 124 -0.84 -5.22 -13.97
N GLU A 125 -1.45 -5.01 -15.13
CA GLU A 125 -0.69 -4.77 -16.37
C GLU A 125 -0.32 -3.29 -16.57
N GLY A 126 -0.89 -2.37 -15.79
CA GLY A 126 -0.63 -0.93 -15.91
C GLY A 126 -1.16 -0.30 -17.20
N LYS A 127 -2.15 -0.91 -17.84
CA LYS A 127 -2.80 -0.40 -19.06
C LYS A 127 -3.75 0.75 -18.73
N GLU A 128 -4.06 1.56 -19.74
CA GLU A 128 -5.17 2.49 -19.68
C GLU A 128 -6.47 1.74 -19.38
N SER A 129 -7.27 2.27 -18.46
CA SER A 129 -8.59 1.71 -18.16
C SER A 129 -9.52 1.90 -19.36
N THR A 130 -10.25 0.85 -19.71
CA THR A 130 -11.23 0.87 -20.81
C THR A 130 -12.59 1.39 -20.35
N GLY A 131 -12.81 1.49 -19.04
CA GLY A 131 -14.02 2.01 -18.41
C GLY A 131 -13.76 2.40 -16.96
N ASP A 132 -14.82 2.43 -16.15
CA ASP A 132 -14.69 2.78 -14.73
C ASP A 132 -13.94 1.69 -13.96
N ILE A 133 -12.99 2.12 -13.13
CA ILE A 133 -12.31 1.30 -12.12
C ILE A 133 -12.89 1.66 -10.76
N THR A 134 -13.29 0.66 -9.99
CA THR A 134 -13.93 0.86 -8.69
C THR A 134 -13.11 0.29 -7.54
N SER A 135 -13.40 0.80 -6.34
CA SER A 135 -13.02 0.19 -5.07
C SER A 135 -13.74 -1.16 -4.91
N PRO A 136 -13.32 -2.02 -3.97
CA PRO A 136 -14.06 -3.24 -3.66
C PRO A 136 -15.51 -3.01 -3.20
N PHE A 137 -15.85 -1.77 -2.83
CA PHE A 137 -17.18 -1.37 -2.37
C PHE A 137 -17.99 -0.64 -3.46
N GLY A 138 -17.42 -0.45 -4.65
CA GLY A 138 -18.09 0.14 -5.80
C GLY A 138 -17.81 1.63 -6.02
N ASP A 139 -17.01 2.28 -5.18
CA ASP A 139 -16.66 3.70 -5.36
C ASP A 139 -15.76 3.89 -6.56
N LYS A 140 -16.05 4.86 -7.42
CA LYS A 140 -15.23 5.14 -8.61
C LYS A 140 -13.85 5.68 -8.21
N LEU A 141 -12.80 5.08 -8.77
CA LEU A 141 -11.38 5.42 -8.53
C LEU A 141 -10.70 6.03 -9.75
N ALA A 142 -11.03 5.53 -10.94
CA ALA A 142 -10.53 6.01 -12.21
C ALA A 142 -11.59 5.80 -13.31
N GLY A 143 -11.55 6.63 -14.36
CA GLY A 143 -12.39 6.51 -15.55
C GLY A 143 -11.63 6.01 -16.77
N SER A 144 -12.31 5.90 -17.91
CA SER A 144 -11.71 5.50 -19.19
C SER A 144 -10.54 6.41 -19.60
N GLY A 145 -9.43 5.81 -20.04
CA GLY A 145 -8.21 6.49 -20.47
C GLY A 145 -7.23 6.86 -19.34
N GLU A 146 -7.58 6.63 -18.08
CA GLU A 146 -6.66 6.84 -16.96
C GLU A 146 -5.66 5.68 -16.83
N VAL A 147 -4.44 6.00 -16.38
CA VAL A 147 -3.38 5.01 -16.11
C VAL A 147 -3.08 4.96 -14.63
N ARG A 148 -2.77 3.78 -14.11
CA ARG A 148 -2.36 3.61 -12.72
C ARG A 148 -1.01 4.28 -12.46
N ASP A 149 -0.95 5.07 -11.38
CA ASP A 149 0.30 5.64 -10.90
C ASP A 149 1.38 4.57 -10.70
N GLY A 150 2.60 4.84 -11.17
CA GLY A 150 3.73 3.93 -11.07
C GLY A 150 3.71 2.72 -12.02
N GLY A 151 2.71 2.62 -12.89
CA GLY A 151 2.68 1.62 -13.97
C GLY A 151 2.24 0.23 -13.54
N SER A 152 2.76 -0.77 -14.23
CA SER A 152 2.40 -2.17 -14.03
C SER A 152 2.90 -2.73 -12.69
N PHE A 153 2.41 -3.91 -12.31
CA PHE A 153 2.95 -4.67 -11.19
C PHE A 153 4.48 -4.84 -11.30
N TYR A 154 4.99 -5.14 -12.49
CA TYR A 154 6.42 -5.35 -12.71
C TYR A 154 7.23 -4.06 -12.57
N ASP A 155 6.70 -2.92 -13.04
CA ASP A 155 7.36 -1.63 -12.86
C ASP A 155 7.45 -1.26 -11.37
N ARG A 156 6.35 -1.48 -10.64
CA ARG A 156 6.26 -1.16 -9.21
C ARG A 156 7.13 -2.08 -8.36
N MET A 157 6.99 -3.40 -8.53
CA MET A 157 7.76 -4.38 -7.76
C MET A 157 9.24 -4.44 -8.18
N GLY A 158 9.54 -4.17 -9.45
CA GLY A 158 10.90 -4.11 -9.97
C GLY A 158 11.71 -2.91 -9.47
N ALA A 159 11.04 -1.87 -8.95
CA ALA A 159 11.66 -0.67 -8.41
C ALA A 159 11.63 -0.59 -6.87
N VAL A 160 11.44 -1.71 -6.17
CA VAL A 160 11.50 -1.73 -4.69
C VAL A 160 12.96 -1.62 -4.24
N ALA A 161 13.27 -0.54 -3.53
CA ALA A 161 14.59 -0.28 -2.98
C ALA A 161 14.73 -0.71 -1.51
N CYS A 162 13.62 -0.76 -0.78
CA CYS A 162 13.63 -1.16 0.63
C CYS A 162 12.37 -1.96 0.97
N TRP A 163 12.57 -3.10 1.63
CA TRP A 163 11.50 -3.87 2.22
C TRP A 163 11.42 -3.59 3.72
N ASN A 164 10.21 -3.40 4.23
CA ASN A 164 9.97 -3.39 5.67
C ASN A 164 10.51 -4.70 6.27
N SER A 165 11.55 -4.56 7.09
CA SER A 165 12.28 -5.66 7.70
C SER A 165 12.70 -5.25 9.10
N VAL A 166 12.80 -6.23 9.99
CA VAL A 166 13.46 -6.02 11.29
C VAL A 166 14.95 -6.15 11.04
N MET A 167 15.67 -5.03 11.16
CA MET A 167 17.12 -4.99 11.02
C MET A 167 17.80 -5.36 12.35
N ASP A 168 19.05 -5.80 12.30
CA ASP A 168 19.85 -6.09 13.50
C ASP A 168 19.97 -4.85 14.40
N GLU A 169 20.01 -3.66 13.80
CA GLU A 169 20.08 -2.36 14.48
C GLU A 169 18.70 -1.80 14.89
N ASN A 170 17.61 -2.58 14.82
CA ASN A 170 16.25 -2.07 15.06
C ASN A 170 16.11 -1.29 16.38
N GLN A 171 16.70 -1.79 17.48
CA GLN A 171 16.67 -1.08 18.77
C GLN A 171 17.34 0.30 18.71
N TYR A 172 18.48 0.39 18.01
CA TYR A 172 19.18 1.65 17.78
C TYR A 172 18.33 2.59 16.92
N MET A 173 17.73 2.08 15.84
CA MET A 173 16.87 2.85 14.94
C MET A 173 15.63 3.41 15.65
N VAL A 174 14.95 2.61 16.47
CA VAL A 174 13.79 3.05 17.27
C VAL A 174 14.20 4.15 18.24
N ARG A 175 15.32 4.00 18.94
CA ARG A 175 15.83 5.04 19.85
C ARG A 175 16.10 6.35 19.10
N LYS A 176 16.80 6.28 17.97
CA LYS A 176 17.10 7.44 17.13
C LYS A 176 15.84 8.09 16.56
N TRP A 177 14.87 7.31 16.11
CA TRP A 177 13.58 7.81 15.67
C TRP A 177 12.85 8.60 16.76
N ASN A 178 12.82 8.08 17.99
CA ASN A 178 12.23 8.77 19.14
C ASN A 178 12.97 10.07 19.50
N GLU A 179 14.30 10.08 19.47
CA GLU A 179 15.11 11.30 19.66
C GLU A 179 14.70 12.39 18.63
N PHE A 180 14.48 12.00 17.37
CA PHE A 180 14.08 12.93 16.31
C PHE A 180 12.64 13.43 16.44
N ILE A 181 11.70 12.56 16.83
CA ILE A 181 10.31 12.98 17.09
C ILE A 181 10.25 14.01 18.24
N ALA A 182 11.09 13.86 19.26
CA ALA A 182 11.12 14.75 20.41
C ALA A 182 11.86 16.09 20.18
N ALA A 183 12.80 16.14 19.22
CA ALA A 183 13.66 17.31 18.95
C ALA A 183 12.96 18.47 18.24
#